data_AF-A0A9D5IYH0-F1
#
_entry.id   AF-A0A9D5IYH0-F1
#
_cell.length_a   1.000
_cell.length_b   1.000
_cell.length_c   1.000
_cell.angle_alpha   90.00
_cell.angle_beta   90.00
_cell.angle_gamma   90.00
#
_symmetry.space_group_name_H-M   'P 1'
#
loop_
_entity.id
_entity.type
_entity.pdbx_description
1 polymer ?
#
loop_
_entity_poly.entity_id
_entity_poly.type
_entity_poly.pdbx_seq_one_letter_code
_entity_poly.pdbx_strand_id
1 'polypeptide(L)'
;MMTKLLFAAVLGAALGGAIGYIGRTAGGTCMLTCNPAGGMLVGAIFGVLLVSQGMTAGPDHKLSSNVIEVTNAKQLDALLGTAGPVVLDFYADWCGPCKALKPTISEIADEYAGKAAVAVVNVDRNSETAAKFGISSVPDVRILKNGRETGRLIGLQDKSSYTRVLDGMVN
;
A
#
# COMPACT_ATOMS: atom_id res chain seq x y z
N MET A 1 -16.11 1.73 10.50
CA MET A 1 -16.64 0.55 9.77
C MET A 1 -18.02 0.84 9.19
N MET A 2 -19.01 1.25 10.01
CA MET A 2 -20.37 1.61 9.56
C MET A 2 -20.40 2.71 8.48
N THR A 3 -19.63 3.79 8.66
CA THR A 3 -19.55 4.91 7.71
C THR A 3 -19.00 4.51 6.34
N LYS A 4 -18.07 3.54 6.30
CA LYS A 4 -17.51 3.02 5.04
C LYS A 4 -18.55 2.18 4.28
N LEU A 5 -19.36 1.39 4.99
CA LEU A 5 -20.43 0.57 4.39
C LEU A 5 -21.55 1.42 3.81
N LEU A 6 -21.97 2.48 4.53
CA LEU A 6 -22.95 3.44 4.04
C LEU A 6 -22.46 4.17 2.79
N PHE A 7 -21.23 4.67 2.81
CA PHE A 7 -20.65 5.35 1.64
C PHE A 7 -20.56 4.41 0.43
N ALA A 8 -20.17 3.16 0.65
CA ALA A 8 -20.08 2.15 -0.40
C ALA A 8 -21.45 1.75 -0.98
N ALA A 9 -22.48 1.63 -0.13
CA ALA A 9 -23.85 1.38 -0.56
C ALA A 9 -24.37 2.52 -1.45
N VAL A 10 -24.14 3.77 -1.05
CA VAL A 10 -24.61 4.95 -1.79
C VAL A 10 -23.86 5.10 -3.11
N LEU A 11 -22.53 4.96 -3.10
CA LEU A 11 -21.71 5.06 -4.32
C LEU A 11 -22.04 3.92 -5.29
N GLY A 12 -22.16 2.70 -4.77
CA GLY A 12 -22.58 1.53 -5.53
C GLY A 12 -23.97 1.72 -6.15
N ALA A 13 -24.93 2.23 -5.38
CA ALA A 13 -26.27 2.54 -5.88
C ALA A 13 -26.24 3.59 -7.00
N ALA A 14 -25.45 4.65 -6.84
CA ALA A 14 -25.35 5.71 -7.85
C ALA A 14 -24.77 5.20 -9.18
N LEU A 15 -23.66 4.46 -9.13
CA LEU A 15 -23.04 3.86 -10.31
C LEU A 15 -23.95 2.82 -10.97
N GLY A 16 -24.55 1.95 -10.16
CA GLY A 16 -25.50 0.95 -10.63
C GLY A 16 -26.74 1.57 -11.27
N GLY A 17 -27.27 2.66 -10.70
CA GLY A 17 -28.38 3.41 -11.26
C GLY A 17 -28.04 4.09 -12.60
N ALA A 18 -26.83 4.64 -12.73
CA ALA A 18 -26.34 5.24 -13.98
C ALA A 18 -26.18 4.20 -15.09
N ILE A 19 -25.57 3.04 -14.79
CA ILE A 19 -25.48 1.90 -15.72
C ILE A 19 -26.89 1.42 -16.08
N GLY A 20 -27.77 1.34 -15.08
CA GLY A 20 -29.19 1.02 -15.23
C GLY A 20 -29.97 1.95 -16.16
N TYR A 21 -29.63 3.24 -16.13
CA TYR A 21 -30.23 4.28 -16.95
C TYR A 21 -29.71 4.26 -18.39
N ILE A 22 -28.40 4.06 -18.58
CA ILE A 22 -27.77 3.98 -19.91
C ILE A 22 -28.19 2.67 -20.63
N GLY A 23 -28.28 1.55 -19.90
CA GLY A 23 -28.75 0.27 -20.45
C GLY A 23 -30.20 0.31 -20.93
N ARG A 24 -31.04 1.21 -20.39
CA ARG A 24 -32.43 1.39 -20.83
C ARG A 24 -32.54 1.91 -22.28
N THR A 25 -31.55 2.66 -22.76
CA THR A 25 -31.57 3.24 -24.12
C THR A 25 -30.81 2.39 -25.15
N ALA A 26 -29.98 1.44 -24.69
CA ALA A 26 -29.17 0.57 -25.53
C ALA A 26 -29.73 -0.86 -25.57
N GLY A 27 -30.73 -1.10 -26.42
CA GLY A 27 -31.00 -2.40 -27.05
C GLY A 27 -31.05 -3.65 -26.16
N GLY A 28 -32.13 -3.82 -25.39
CA GLY A 28 -32.86 -5.09 -25.34
C GLY A 28 -32.26 -6.33 -24.66
N THR A 29 -31.13 -6.28 -23.94
CA THR A 29 -30.68 -7.44 -23.15
C THR A 29 -30.36 -7.13 -21.69
N CYS A 30 -30.88 -8.02 -20.83
CA CYS A 30 -30.72 -8.18 -19.38
C CYS A 30 -31.70 -7.40 -18.47
N MET A 31 -32.65 -8.15 -17.88
CA MET A 31 -33.71 -7.65 -16.97
C MET A 31 -33.18 -6.98 -15.69
N LEU A 32 -31.97 -7.27 -15.23
CA LEU A 32 -31.41 -6.69 -14.00
C LEU A 32 -30.77 -5.30 -14.20
N THR A 33 -30.26 -4.99 -15.40
CA THR A 33 -29.46 -3.79 -15.70
C THR A 33 -30.16 -2.78 -16.60
N CYS A 34 -31.42 -3.01 -17.02
CA CYS A 34 -32.20 -2.05 -17.83
C CYS A 34 -33.20 -1.22 -17.01
N ASN A 35 -33.21 -1.38 -15.68
CA ASN A 35 -34.01 -0.57 -14.76
C ASN A 35 -33.05 0.19 -13.81
N PRO A 36 -33.09 1.53 -13.75
CA PRO A 36 -32.30 2.31 -12.80
C PRO A 36 -32.53 1.87 -11.36
N ALA A 37 -33.75 1.49 -10.96
CA ALA A 37 -33.99 0.99 -9.61
C ALA A 37 -33.32 -0.38 -9.35
N GLY A 38 -33.32 -1.27 -10.35
CA GLY A 38 -32.63 -2.56 -10.29
C GLY A 38 -31.12 -2.38 -10.24
N GLY A 39 -30.58 -1.48 -11.07
CA GLY A 39 -29.18 -1.09 -11.06
C GLY A 39 -28.75 -0.50 -9.71
N MET A 40 -29.56 0.37 -9.11
CA MET A 40 -29.30 0.91 -7.77
C MET A 40 -29.22 -0.18 -6.70
N LEU A 41 -30.14 -1.16 -6.73
CA LEU A 41 -30.17 -2.25 -5.75
C LEU A 41 -28.94 -3.17 -5.89
N VAL A 42 -28.64 -3.62 -7.11
CA VAL A 42 -27.49 -4.50 -7.38
C VAL A 42 -26.19 -3.76 -7.07
N GLY A 43 -26.09 -2.49 -7.47
CA GLY A 43 -24.94 -1.64 -7.19
C GLY A 43 -24.72 -1.42 -5.69
N ALA A 44 -25.79 -1.19 -4.91
CA ALA A 44 -25.70 -1.06 -3.46
C ALA A 44 -25.19 -2.34 -2.80
N ILE A 45 -25.74 -3.50 -3.20
CA ILE A 45 -25.34 -4.81 -2.67
C ILE A 45 -23.87 -5.09 -3.01
N PHE A 46 -23.47 -4.85 -4.26
CA PHE A 46 -22.09 -5.09 -4.70
C PHE A 46 -21.10 -4.14 -4.02
N GLY A 47 -21.46 -2.86 -3.85
CA GLY A 47 -20.66 -1.89 -3.11
C GLY A 47 -20.44 -2.29 -1.64
N VAL A 48 -21.51 -2.72 -0.97
CA VAL A 48 -21.43 -3.24 0.41
C VAL A 48 -20.60 -4.53 0.47
N LEU A 49 -20.80 -5.45 -0.47
CA LEU A 49 -20.10 -6.74 -0.51
C LEU A 49 -18.59 -6.55 -0.69
N LEU A 50 -18.17 -5.71 -1.66
CA LEU A 50 -16.75 -5.43 -1.89
C LEU A 50 -16.07 -4.82 -0.65
N VAL A 51 -16.74 -3.88 0.03
CA VAL A 51 -16.21 -3.28 1.26
C VAL A 51 -16.22 -4.27 2.43
N SER A 52 -17.20 -5.17 2.50
CA SER A 52 -17.24 -6.23 3.51
C SER A 52 -16.12 -7.26 3.34
N GLN A 53 -15.65 -7.47 2.11
CA GLN A 53 -14.51 -8.34 1.78
C GLN A 53 -13.15 -7.62 1.84
N GLY A 54 -13.11 -6.38 2.35
CA GLY A 54 -11.84 -5.66 2.57
C GLY A 54 -11.23 -5.04 1.31
N MET A 55 -11.91 -5.08 0.15
CA MET A 55 -11.48 -4.34 -1.05
C MET A 55 -11.84 -2.86 -0.91
N THR A 56 -11.15 -2.15 -0.02
CA THR A 56 -11.25 -0.70 0.07
C THR A 56 -10.17 -0.07 -0.80
N ALA A 57 -10.56 0.76 -1.78
CA ALA A 57 -9.70 1.83 -2.26
C ALA A 57 -9.52 2.81 -1.07
N GLY A 58 -8.59 2.49 -0.18
CA GLY A 58 -8.36 3.23 1.04
C GLY A 58 -7.74 4.60 0.75
N PRO A 59 -8.05 5.63 1.55
CA PRO A 59 -7.32 6.88 1.52
C PRO A 59 -5.84 6.60 1.79
N ASP A 60 -4.95 7.27 1.06
CA ASP A 60 -3.51 7.08 1.15
C ASP A 60 -3.05 7.24 2.60
N HIS A 61 -2.69 6.12 3.25
CA HIS A 61 -2.27 6.14 4.65
C HIS A 61 -0.98 6.95 4.74
N LYS A 62 -1.05 8.12 5.40
CA LYS A 62 0.11 8.98 5.65
C LYS A 62 1.13 8.18 6.47
N LEU A 63 2.39 8.17 6.04
CA LEU A 63 3.47 7.50 6.76
C LEU A 63 3.64 8.11 8.16
N SER A 64 4.05 7.27 9.12
CA SER A 64 4.39 7.72 10.48
C SER A 64 5.53 8.74 10.45
N SER A 65 5.58 9.62 11.46
CA SER A 65 6.67 10.59 11.65
C SER A 65 8.04 9.95 11.85
N ASN A 66 8.09 8.66 12.22
CA ASN A 66 9.34 7.91 12.40
C ASN A 66 9.89 7.33 11.09
N VAL A 67 9.15 7.44 9.98
CA VAL A 67 9.61 6.98 8.67
C VAL A 67 10.38 8.09 7.96
N ILE A 68 11.58 7.77 7.49
CA ILE A 68 12.47 8.70 6.82
C ILE A 68 12.27 8.60 5.31
N GLU A 69 11.81 9.67 4.66
CA GLU A 69 11.76 9.72 3.19
C GLU A 69 13.15 10.07 2.63
N VAL A 70 13.72 9.17 1.84
CA VAL A 70 15.02 9.39 1.18
C VAL A 70 14.82 10.20 -0.08
N THR A 71 15.37 11.41 -0.07
CA THR A 71 15.27 12.35 -1.21
C THR A 71 16.52 12.40 -2.07
N ASN A 72 17.65 11.91 -1.54
CA ASN A 72 18.94 11.95 -2.21
C ASN A 72 19.86 10.83 -1.72
N ALA A 73 20.86 10.47 -2.53
CA ALA A 73 21.81 9.40 -2.23
C ALA A 73 22.64 9.66 -0.96
N LYS A 74 23.01 10.92 -0.67
CA LYS A 74 23.82 11.26 0.51
C LYS A 74 23.08 10.95 1.81
N GLN A 75 21.78 11.20 1.85
CA GLN A 75 20.92 10.88 3.00
C GLN A 75 20.86 9.38 3.22
N LEU A 76 20.78 8.59 2.15
CA LEU A 76 20.82 7.13 2.26
C LEU A 76 22.18 6.64 2.78
N ASP A 77 23.28 7.14 2.23
CA ASP A 77 24.63 6.77 2.68
C ASP A 77 24.84 7.10 4.17
N ALA A 78 24.31 8.25 4.63
CA ALA A 78 24.34 8.62 6.05
C ALA A 78 23.55 7.63 6.94
N LEU A 79 22.38 7.15 6.48
CA LEU A 79 21.60 6.14 7.20
C LEU A 79 22.34 4.80 7.26
N LEU A 80 22.93 4.38 6.15
CA LEU A 80 23.70 3.13 6.08
C LEU A 80 24.96 3.14 6.94
N GLY A 81 25.50 4.32 7.24
CA GLY A 81 26.62 4.52 8.16
C GLY A 81 26.24 4.45 9.65
N THR A 82 24.96 4.31 9.99
CA THR A 82 24.54 4.13 11.39
C THR A 82 24.85 2.71 11.88
N ALA A 83 25.11 2.57 13.19
CA ALA A 83 25.43 1.28 13.81
C ALA A 83 24.22 0.33 13.93
N GLY A 84 23.00 0.87 13.79
CA GLY A 84 21.76 0.12 13.91
C GLY A 84 21.33 -0.55 12.59
N PRO A 85 20.38 -1.50 12.65
CA PRO A 85 19.72 -2.00 11.46
C PRO A 85 18.92 -0.88 10.76
N VAL A 86 18.92 -0.91 9.44
CA VAL A 86 18.22 0.02 8.55
C VAL A 86 17.28 -0.77 7.64
N VAL A 87 16.00 -0.43 7.68
CA VAL A 87 14.97 -0.96 6.76
C VAL A 87 14.76 0.05 5.64
N LEU A 88 14.91 -0.39 4.40
CA LEU A 88 14.70 0.40 3.19
C LEU A 88 13.55 -0.18 2.39
N ASP A 89 12.41 0.51 2.32
CA ASP A 89 11.28 0.14 1.47
C ASP A 89 11.35 0.89 0.13
N PHE A 90 11.62 0.15 -0.94
CA PHE A 90 11.60 0.67 -2.31
C PHE A 90 10.18 0.60 -2.87
N TYR A 91 9.60 1.77 -3.15
CA TYR A 91 8.22 1.90 -3.61
C TYR A 91 8.10 2.81 -4.84
N ALA A 92 6.90 2.83 -5.43
CA ALA A 92 6.52 3.79 -6.46
C ALA A 92 5.09 4.32 -6.22
N ASP A 93 4.77 5.50 -6.73
CA ASP A 93 3.47 6.14 -6.49
C ASP A 93 2.31 5.42 -7.20
N TRP A 94 2.61 4.76 -8.32
CA TRP A 94 1.70 3.95 -9.11
C TRP A 94 1.54 2.51 -8.58
N CYS A 95 2.33 2.12 -7.57
CA CYS A 95 2.34 0.75 -7.04
C CYS A 95 1.20 0.52 -6.04
N GLY A 96 0.14 -0.16 -6.49
CA GLY A 96 -0.99 -0.57 -5.64
C GLY A 96 -0.59 -1.38 -4.40
N PRO A 97 0.18 -2.48 -4.53
CA PRO A 97 0.63 -3.27 -3.39
C PRO A 97 1.47 -2.47 -2.38
N CYS A 98 2.27 -1.51 -2.84
CA CYS A 98 3.05 -0.64 -1.97
C CYS A 98 2.15 0.20 -1.06
N LYS A 99 1.00 0.68 -1.55
CA LYS A 99 0.02 1.41 -0.73
C LYS A 99 -0.56 0.55 0.39
N ALA A 100 -0.75 -0.75 0.15
CA ALA A 100 -1.18 -1.70 1.18
C ALA A 100 -0.09 -1.98 2.22
N LEU A 101 1.19 -1.89 1.84
CA LEU A 101 2.34 -2.12 2.72
C LEU A 101 2.67 -0.92 3.63
N LYS A 102 2.36 0.32 3.20
CA LYS A 102 2.59 1.56 3.97
C LYS A 102 2.19 1.52 5.46
N PRO A 103 0.99 1.04 5.87
CA PRO A 103 0.64 0.95 7.29
C PRO A 103 1.56 0.00 8.05
N THR A 104 1.92 -1.15 7.47
CA THR A 104 2.84 -2.10 8.08
C THR A 104 4.23 -1.51 8.29
N ILE A 105 4.76 -0.79 7.30
CA ILE A 105 6.05 -0.08 7.42
C ILE A 105 6.00 1.00 8.49
N SER A 106 4.88 1.72 8.59
CA SER A 106 4.69 2.75 9.61
C SER A 106 4.67 2.15 11.02
N GLU A 107 3.96 1.04 11.22
CA GLU A 107 3.96 0.32 12.50
C GLU A 107 5.35 -0.19 12.88
N ILE A 108 6.12 -0.73 11.93
CA ILE A 108 7.49 -1.17 12.18
C ILE A 108 8.38 0.01 12.58
N ALA A 109 8.23 1.16 11.91
CA ALA A 109 8.99 2.36 12.26
C ALA A 109 8.70 2.85 13.68
N ASP A 110 7.46 2.74 14.13
CA ASP A 110 7.07 3.14 15.48
C ASP A 110 7.57 2.14 16.54
N GLU A 111 7.44 0.84 16.28
CA GLU A 111 7.83 -0.22 17.22
C GLU A 111 9.36 -0.32 17.41
N TYR A 112 10.12 -0.09 16.35
CA TYR A 112 11.57 -0.12 16.37
C TYR A 112 12.21 1.27 16.45
N ALA A 113 11.45 2.30 16.80
CA ALA A 113 11.98 3.65 17.01
C ALA A 113 13.15 3.63 18.00
N GLY A 114 14.29 4.17 17.58
CA GLY A 114 15.54 4.17 18.36
C GLY A 114 16.33 2.86 18.36
N LYS A 115 15.78 1.77 17.79
CA LYS A 115 16.44 0.47 17.64
C LYS A 115 16.84 0.19 16.19
N ALA A 116 16.00 0.59 15.24
CA ALA A 116 16.23 0.49 13.81
C ALA A 116 15.80 1.80 13.14
N ALA A 117 16.47 2.15 12.04
CA ALA A 117 16.02 3.23 11.17
C ALA A 117 15.11 2.65 10.08
N VAL A 118 13.96 3.26 9.82
CA VAL A 118 13.07 2.86 8.72
C VAL A 118 13.00 4.00 7.72
N ALA A 119 13.30 3.70 6.46
CA ALA A 119 13.32 4.67 5.39
C ALA A 119 12.61 4.14 4.13
N VAL A 120 12.00 5.06 3.39
CA VAL A 120 11.32 4.77 2.13
C VAL A 120 12.06 5.45 0.99
N VAL A 121 12.16 4.75 -0.14
CA VAL A 121 12.85 5.23 -1.34
C VAL A 121 11.90 5.12 -2.52
N ASN A 122 11.52 6.25 -3.11
CA ASN A 122 10.76 6.25 -4.34
C ASN A 122 11.71 5.93 -5.52
N VAL A 123 11.44 4.84 -6.24
CA VAL A 123 12.30 4.35 -7.33
C VAL A 123 12.28 5.24 -8.57
N ASP A 124 11.18 5.96 -8.81
CA ASP A 124 11.06 6.88 -9.95
C ASP A 124 11.89 8.16 -9.70
N ARG A 125 11.94 8.61 -8.45
CA ARG A 125 12.72 9.80 -8.03
C ARG A 125 14.19 9.52 -7.75
N ASN A 126 14.53 8.28 -7.39
CA ASN A 126 15.88 7.86 -7.01
C ASN A 126 16.35 6.68 -7.86
N SER A 127 16.25 6.80 -9.18
CA SER A 127 16.52 5.71 -10.13
C SER A 127 17.94 5.13 -10.06
N GLU A 128 18.95 5.98 -9.86
CA GLU A 128 20.34 5.55 -9.68
C GLU A 128 20.52 4.71 -8.40
N THR A 129 19.87 5.11 -7.31
CA THR A 129 19.87 4.35 -6.06
C THR A 129 19.14 3.02 -6.24
N ALA A 130 17.97 3.02 -6.88
CA ALA A 130 17.25 1.79 -7.18
C ALA A 130 18.11 0.82 -8.03
N ALA A 131 18.84 1.34 -9.03
CA ALA A 131 19.75 0.54 -9.85
C ALA A 131 20.92 -0.03 -9.02
N LYS A 132 21.53 0.76 -8.12
CA LYS A 132 22.62 0.30 -7.22
C LYS A 132 22.20 -0.87 -6.33
N PHE A 133 20.94 -0.89 -5.87
CA PHE A 133 20.38 -1.98 -5.07
C PHE A 133 19.77 -3.12 -5.91
N GLY A 134 19.84 -3.03 -7.25
CA GLY A 134 19.31 -4.03 -8.16
C GLY A 134 17.79 -4.20 -8.06
N ILE A 135 17.07 -3.11 -7.85
CA ILE A 135 15.60 -3.13 -7.73
C ILE A 135 14.98 -3.29 -9.12
N SER A 136 14.38 -4.46 -9.36
CA SER A 136 13.70 -4.81 -10.61
C SER A 136 12.18 -4.79 -10.51
N SER A 137 11.64 -4.81 -9.28
CA SER A 137 10.21 -4.82 -8.99
C SER A 137 9.94 -4.16 -7.66
N VAL A 138 8.79 -3.53 -7.50
CA VAL A 138 8.31 -2.94 -6.24
C VAL A 138 7.01 -3.61 -5.80
N PRO A 139 6.74 -3.71 -4.48
CA PRO A 139 7.62 -3.31 -3.37
C PRO A 139 8.80 -4.28 -3.20
N ASP A 140 9.97 -3.75 -2.82
CA ASP A 140 11.16 -4.52 -2.43
C ASP A 140 11.73 -3.86 -1.16
N VAL A 141 11.76 -4.61 -0.06
CA VAL A 141 12.25 -4.11 1.22
C VAL A 141 13.59 -4.77 1.55
N ARG A 142 14.61 -3.94 1.75
CA ARG A 142 15.96 -4.34 2.15
C ARG A 142 16.19 -4.03 3.61
N ILE A 143 16.77 -4.99 4.32
CA ILE A 143 17.20 -4.83 5.71
C ILE A 143 18.72 -4.92 5.70
N LEU A 144 19.36 -3.86 6.19
CA LEU A 144 20.80 -3.75 6.25
C LEU A 144 21.26 -3.54 7.69
N LYS A 145 22.46 -4.00 8.02
CA LYS A 145 23.15 -3.65 9.26
C LYS A 145 24.61 -3.36 8.94
N ASN A 146 25.12 -2.21 9.38
CA ASN A 146 26.48 -1.75 9.07
C ASN A 146 26.76 -1.73 7.55
N GLY A 147 25.81 -1.22 6.76
CA GLY A 147 25.92 -1.16 5.29
C GLY A 147 25.89 -2.50 4.56
N ARG A 148 25.72 -3.64 5.26
CA ARG A 148 25.59 -4.96 4.65
C ARG A 148 24.14 -5.42 4.63
N GLU A 149 23.69 -5.93 3.48
CA GLU A 149 22.38 -6.55 3.35
C GLU A 149 22.33 -7.84 4.18
N THR A 150 21.36 -7.90 5.08
CA THR A 150 21.14 -9.03 6.00
C THR A 150 19.78 -9.68 5.78
N GLY A 151 18.85 -8.98 5.12
CA GLY A 151 17.56 -9.52 4.72
C GLY A 151 16.99 -8.80 3.51
N ARG A 152 16.23 -9.54 2.70
CA ARG A 152 15.51 -9.04 1.54
C ARG A 152 14.12 -9.66 1.49
N LEU A 153 13.12 -8.81 1.36
CA LEU A 153 11.71 -9.19 1.34
C LEU A 153 11.07 -8.52 0.11
N ILE A 154 10.72 -9.32 -0.89
CA ILE A 154 10.13 -8.82 -2.14
C ILE A 154 8.62 -9.05 -2.10
N GLY A 155 7.86 -8.06 -2.59
CA GLY A 155 6.42 -8.10 -2.64
C GLY A 155 5.76 -7.69 -1.32
N LEU A 156 4.43 -7.82 -1.28
CA LEU A 156 3.65 -7.54 -0.09
C LEU A 156 3.85 -8.66 0.93
N GLN A 157 4.36 -8.33 2.11
CA GLN A 157 4.62 -9.29 3.19
C GLN A 157 3.89 -8.87 4.47
N ASP A 158 3.62 -9.85 5.33
CA ASP A 158 3.08 -9.60 6.66
C ASP A 158 4.13 -9.00 7.60
N LYS A 159 3.67 -8.25 8.61
CA LYS A 159 4.52 -7.62 9.64
C LYS A 159 5.51 -8.61 10.27
N SER A 160 5.06 -9.83 10.55
CA SER A 160 5.84 -10.88 11.22
C SER A 160 7.08 -11.32 10.42
N SER A 161 7.06 -11.18 9.10
CA SER A 161 8.21 -11.47 8.24
C SER A 161 9.33 -10.45 8.47
N TYR A 162 8.98 -9.18 8.65
CA TYR A 162 9.94 -8.11 8.95
C TYR A 162 10.48 -8.21 10.37
N THR A 163 9.59 -8.36 11.37
CA THR A 163 10.00 -8.41 12.78
C THR A 163 10.91 -9.59 13.06
N ARG A 164 10.65 -10.77 12.47
CA ARG A 164 11.53 -11.95 12.58
C ARG A 164 12.97 -11.64 12.18
N VAL A 165 13.17 -10.86 11.12
CA VAL A 165 14.51 -10.48 10.65
C VAL A 165 15.12 -9.42 11.56
N LEU A 166 14.34 -8.41 11.96
CA LEU A 166 14.80 -7.32 12.82
C LEU A 166 15.16 -7.77 14.24
N ASP A 167 14.37 -8.66 14.84
CA ASP A 167 14.60 -9.17 16.19
C ASP A 167 15.92 -9.94 16.28
N GLY A 168 16.35 -10.58 15.19
CA GLY A 168 17.68 -11.21 15.11
C GLY A 168 18.84 -10.22 15.05
N MET A 169 18.57 -8.92 14.87
CA MET A 169 19.58 -7.88 14.63
C MET A 169 19.64 -6.80 15.70
N VAL A 170 18.56 -6.64 16.47
CA VAL A 170 18.43 -5.61 17.52
C VAL A 170 18.87 -6.11 18.90
N ASN A 171 19.02 -7.43 19.06
CA ASN A 171 19.56 -8.06 20.28
C ASN A 171 21.10 -8.02 20.34
#